data_AF-A0A1L9VD37-F1
#
_entry.id   AF-A0A1L9VD37-F1
#
_cell.length_a   1.000
_cell.length_b   1.000
_cell.length_c   1.000
_cell.angle_alpha   90.00
_cell.angle_beta   90.00
_cell.angle_gamma   90.00
#
_symmetry.space_group_name_H-M   'P 1'
#
loop_
_entity.id
_entity.type
_entity.pdbx_description
1 polymer ?
#
loop_
_entity_poly.entity_id
_entity_poly.type
_entity_poly.pdbx_seq_one_letter_code
_entity_poly.pdbx_strand_id
1 'polypeptide(L)'
;MPPIAVDTGSSPRYIGTVVSPSWFTDAISPDGDPDNGCHPQEAQALRDYHEGKITIQEAAYAISRPTATSQSTELNCERNKSWNLLIAALEEWPEPESSPIFALLKEMENIPEPAIREEAKHSVTSDPFWKELPDDTDLRRQLREKYIHIAALETRLVDEKIGPISLDWGYECLTDVFERREAIPDIQVLMAAEWLKRLARRIFDGALKQEEDWPFKRDYLNLRKGGNAMTVERWQYWKSRLEKYVREGLPESDSVAMAIQAMNVAEKEQH
;
A
#
# COMPACT_ATOMS: atom_id res chain seq x y z
N MET A 1 -31.85 2.62 -32.93
CA MET A 1 -31.18 1.92 -31.81
C MET A 1 -31.49 2.71 -30.55
N PRO A 2 -32.09 2.10 -29.52
CA PRO A 2 -32.28 2.79 -28.25
C PRO A 2 -30.92 2.94 -27.54
N PRO A 3 -30.72 4.00 -26.75
CA PRO A 3 -29.49 4.16 -25.97
C PRO A 3 -29.45 3.10 -24.86
N ILE A 4 -28.30 2.43 -24.78
CA ILE A 4 -27.95 1.51 -23.70
C ILE A 4 -27.82 2.34 -22.43
N ALA A 5 -28.61 1.99 -21.41
CA ALA A 5 -28.51 2.57 -20.08
C ALA A 5 -27.12 2.26 -19.52
N VAL A 6 -26.33 3.29 -19.27
CA VAL A 6 -25.10 3.19 -18.49
C VAL A 6 -25.55 3.12 -17.04
N ASP A 7 -25.34 1.95 -16.43
CA ASP A 7 -25.49 1.75 -15.01
C ASP A 7 -24.50 2.68 -14.28
N THR A 8 -25.04 3.56 -13.45
CA THR A 8 -24.32 4.59 -12.67
C THR A 8 -24.22 4.17 -11.21
N GLY A 9 -24.20 2.86 -10.95
CA GLY A 9 -24.15 2.28 -9.61
C GLY A 9 -22.74 1.90 -9.15
N SER A 10 -21.87 2.86 -8.86
CA SER A 10 -20.78 2.71 -7.88
C SER A 10 -20.32 4.08 -7.42
N SER A 11 -21.09 4.62 -6.49
CA SER A 11 -20.75 5.85 -5.76
C SER A 11 -19.59 5.55 -4.81
N PRO A 12 -18.53 6.39 -4.75
CA PRO A 12 -17.45 6.20 -3.79
C PRO A 12 -18.02 6.27 -2.37
N ARG A 13 -17.79 5.20 -1.61
CA ARG A 13 -18.16 5.10 -0.20
C ARG A 13 -17.46 6.21 0.57
N TYR A 14 -18.25 7.11 1.16
CA TYR A 14 -17.78 8.05 2.17
C TYR A 14 -16.95 7.29 3.22
N ILE A 15 -15.80 7.83 3.62
CA ILE A 15 -15.14 7.44 4.85
C ILE A 15 -16.09 7.84 5.99
N GLY A 16 -17.01 6.93 6.33
CA GLY A 16 -17.89 7.09 7.47
C GLY A 16 -17.06 7.17 8.74
N THR A 17 -17.64 7.64 9.84
CA THR A 17 -16.95 7.58 11.13
C THR A 17 -16.97 6.18 11.74
N VAL A 18 -17.65 5.22 11.09
CA VAL A 18 -17.84 3.83 11.51
C VAL A 18 -17.92 2.94 10.28
N VAL A 19 -17.36 1.73 10.34
CA VAL A 19 -17.51 0.71 9.29
C VAL A 19 -18.98 0.29 9.16
N SER A 20 -19.53 0.36 7.94
CA SER A 20 -20.90 -0.08 7.64
C SER A 20 -21.02 -1.60 7.77
N PRO A 21 -22.09 -2.14 8.39
CA PRO A 21 -22.34 -3.59 8.40
C PRO A 21 -22.43 -4.21 7.00
N SER A 22 -22.82 -3.43 5.98
CA SER A 22 -22.87 -3.90 4.59
C SER A 22 -21.48 -4.18 4.02
N TRP A 23 -20.43 -3.51 4.52
CA TRP A 23 -19.06 -3.67 4.04
C TRP A 23 -18.61 -5.14 4.07
N PHE A 24 -18.90 -5.84 5.17
CA PHE A 24 -18.55 -7.26 5.32
C PHE A 24 -19.27 -8.16 4.32
N THR A 25 -20.48 -7.78 3.90
CA THR A 25 -21.24 -8.55 2.90
C THR A 25 -20.71 -8.26 1.50
N ASP A 26 -20.40 -6.99 1.23
CA ASP A 26 -19.88 -6.55 -0.06
C ASP A 26 -18.46 -7.05 -0.33
N ALA A 27 -17.69 -7.38 0.71
CA ALA A 27 -16.34 -7.93 0.59
C ALA A 27 -16.31 -9.42 0.19
N ILE A 28 -17.46 -10.10 0.22
CA ILE A 28 -17.57 -11.53 -0.11
C ILE A 28 -17.66 -11.68 -1.64
N SER A 29 -16.90 -12.63 -2.18
CA SER A 29 -16.98 -12.97 -3.61
C SER A 29 -18.41 -13.44 -3.96
N PRO A 30 -19.12 -12.77 -4.90
CA PRO A 30 -20.51 -13.09 -5.23
C PRO A 30 -20.70 -14.42 -5.98
N ASP A 31 -19.66 -14.93 -6.63
CA ASP A 31 -19.64 -16.16 -7.44
C ASP A 31 -18.57 -17.18 -7.00
N GLY A 32 -17.79 -16.86 -5.95
CA GLY A 32 -16.67 -17.67 -5.50
C GLY A 32 -15.41 -17.52 -6.37
N ASP A 33 -15.41 -16.59 -7.33
CA ASP A 33 -14.25 -16.25 -8.14
C ASP A 33 -13.11 -15.76 -7.23
N PRO A 34 -11.91 -16.35 -7.37
CA PRO A 34 -10.76 -15.95 -6.58
C PRO A 34 -10.31 -14.50 -6.75
N ASP A 35 -10.69 -13.84 -7.84
CA ASP A 35 -10.21 -12.49 -8.16
C ASP A 35 -11.18 -11.38 -7.72
N ASN A 36 -12.38 -11.69 -7.20
CA ASN A 36 -13.41 -10.67 -6.92
C ASN A 36 -13.96 -10.62 -5.48
N GLY A 37 -13.32 -11.29 -4.50
CA GLY A 37 -13.66 -11.13 -3.09
C GLY A 37 -13.08 -12.19 -2.15
N CYS A 38 -13.43 -12.10 -0.87
CA CYS A 38 -13.00 -13.03 0.16
C CYS A 38 -13.99 -14.18 0.39
N HIS A 39 -13.59 -15.17 1.19
CA HIS A 39 -14.49 -16.23 1.64
C HIS A 39 -15.50 -15.68 2.67
N PRO A 40 -16.76 -16.16 2.67
CA PRO A 40 -17.75 -15.78 3.68
C PRO A 40 -17.27 -15.98 5.12
N GLN A 41 -16.46 -17.02 5.37
CA GLN A 41 -15.90 -17.30 6.69
C GLN A 41 -14.85 -16.25 7.10
N GLU A 42 -14.07 -15.71 6.16
CA GLU A 42 -13.08 -14.66 6.42
C GLU A 42 -13.78 -13.35 6.76
N ALA A 43 -14.77 -12.94 5.96
CA ALA A 43 -15.59 -11.76 6.23
C ALA A 43 -16.29 -11.85 7.59
N GLN A 44 -16.86 -13.01 7.92
CA GLN A 44 -17.54 -13.21 9.20
C GLN A 44 -16.57 -13.16 10.38
N ALA A 45 -15.38 -13.76 10.26
CA ALA A 45 -14.36 -13.69 11.30
C ALA A 45 -13.87 -12.25 11.53
N LEU A 46 -13.61 -11.51 10.45
CA LEU A 46 -13.21 -10.11 10.54
C LEU A 46 -14.31 -9.25 11.18
N ARG A 47 -15.58 -9.52 10.86
CA ARG A 47 -16.73 -8.87 11.50
C ARG A 47 -16.81 -9.16 13.00
N ASP A 48 -16.72 -10.44 13.38
CA ASP A 48 -16.81 -10.81 14.79
C ASP A 48 -15.64 -10.25 15.60
N TYR A 49 -14.47 -10.11 15.00
CA TYR A 49 -13.32 -9.42 15.60
C TYR A 49 -13.58 -7.93 15.76
N HIS A 50 -14.07 -7.26 14.72
CA HIS A 50 -14.43 -5.83 14.75
C HIS A 50 -15.48 -5.52 15.82
N GLU A 51 -16.48 -6.39 15.97
CA GLU A 51 -17.52 -6.28 17.00
C GLU A 51 -17.04 -6.73 18.41
N GLY A 52 -15.77 -7.13 18.56
CA GLY A 52 -15.17 -7.53 19.83
C GLY A 52 -15.69 -8.86 20.40
N LYS A 53 -16.30 -9.71 19.57
CA LYS A 53 -16.86 -11.01 19.96
C LYS A 53 -15.80 -12.11 20.05
N ILE A 54 -14.73 -11.99 19.27
CA ILE A 54 -13.62 -12.94 19.25
C ILE A 54 -12.30 -12.20 19.49
N THR A 55 -11.34 -12.92 20.03
CA THR A 55 -9.97 -12.44 20.24
C THR A 55 -9.21 -12.31 18.92
N ILE A 56 -8.10 -11.59 18.94
CA ILE A 56 -7.22 -11.46 17.78
C ILE A 56 -6.65 -12.81 17.32
N GLN A 57 -6.35 -13.72 18.26
CA GLN A 57 -5.90 -15.08 17.96
C GLN A 57 -6.98 -15.90 17.25
N GLU A 58 -8.21 -15.85 17.75
CA GLU A 58 -9.36 -16.55 17.16
C GLU A 58 -9.67 -16.00 15.77
N ALA A 59 -9.61 -14.68 15.61
CA ALA A 59 -9.80 -14.00 14.32
C ALA A 59 -8.71 -14.39 13.32
N ALA A 60 -7.45 -14.30 13.72
CA ALA A 60 -6.31 -14.67 12.88
C ALA A 60 -6.42 -16.12 12.41
N TYR A 61 -6.71 -17.05 13.34
CA TYR A 61 -6.92 -18.45 13.01
C TYR A 61 -8.11 -18.67 12.07
N ALA A 62 -9.25 -18.02 12.34
CA ALA A 62 -10.46 -18.17 11.53
C ALA A 62 -10.28 -17.62 10.10
N ILE A 63 -9.56 -16.51 9.94
CA ILE A 63 -9.26 -15.90 8.62
C ILE A 63 -8.25 -16.74 7.84
N SER A 64 -7.24 -17.32 8.48
CA SER A 64 -6.25 -18.17 7.78
C SER A 64 -6.76 -19.59 7.47
N ARG A 65 -7.87 -20.01 8.09
CA ARG A 65 -8.38 -21.37 7.98
C ARG A 65 -8.78 -21.81 6.57
N PRO A 66 -9.44 -20.99 5.73
CA PRO A 66 -9.77 -21.38 4.36
C PRO A 66 -8.53 -21.73 3.54
N THR A 67 -7.46 -20.93 3.64
CA THR A 67 -6.17 -21.24 3.00
C THR A 67 -5.58 -22.55 3.52
N ALA A 68 -5.55 -22.76 4.84
CA ALA A 68 -4.95 -23.95 5.46
C ALA A 68 -5.71 -25.26 5.18
N THR A 69 -7.00 -25.16 4.87
CA THR A 69 -7.87 -26.33 4.61
C THR A 69 -8.29 -26.47 3.16
N SER A 70 -7.78 -25.59 2.28
CA SER A 70 -8.10 -25.61 0.86
C SER A 70 -7.57 -26.89 0.20
N GLN A 71 -8.40 -27.48 -0.66
CA GLN A 71 -7.98 -28.58 -1.54
C GLN A 71 -7.36 -28.07 -2.84
N SER A 72 -7.32 -26.74 -3.03
CA SER A 72 -6.76 -26.11 -4.22
C SER A 72 -5.25 -26.29 -4.28
N THR A 73 -4.74 -26.52 -5.50
CA THR A 73 -3.31 -26.45 -5.78
C THR A 73 -2.82 -25.00 -5.93
N GLU A 74 -3.73 -24.04 -6.07
CA GLU A 74 -3.48 -22.60 -6.21
C GLU A 74 -3.58 -21.89 -4.85
N LEU A 75 -2.70 -22.28 -3.92
CA LEU A 75 -2.66 -21.73 -2.57
C LEU A 75 -2.31 -20.23 -2.53
N ASN A 76 -1.68 -19.72 -3.59
CA ASN A 76 -1.44 -18.30 -3.79
C ASN A 76 -2.76 -17.51 -3.93
N CYS A 77 -3.70 -17.99 -4.75
CA CYS A 77 -5.01 -17.37 -4.92
C CYS A 77 -5.80 -17.38 -3.60
N GLU A 78 -5.75 -18.49 -2.86
CA GLU A 78 -6.42 -18.63 -1.56
C GLU A 78 -5.82 -17.75 -0.46
N ARG A 79 -4.50 -17.53 -0.47
CA ARG A 79 -3.86 -16.57 0.44
C ARG A 79 -4.14 -15.11 0.02
N ASN A 80 -4.19 -14.84 -1.28
CA ASN A 80 -4.50 -13.51 -1.79
C ASN A 80 -5.90 -13.08 -1.38
N LYS A 81 -6.88 -13.97 -1.24
CA LYS A 81 -8.22 -13.65 -0.73
C LYS A 81 -8.21 -13.03 0.68
N SER A 82 -7.59 -13.71 1.63
CA SER A 82 -7.48 -13.21 3.01
C SER A 82 -6.62 -11.94 3.09
N TRP A 83 -5.55 -11.84 2.30
CA TRP A 83 -4.74 -10.62 2.22
C TRP A 83 -5.52 -9.46 1.61
N ASN A 84 -6.21 -9.67 0.49
CA ASN A 84 -7.02 -8.67 -0.19
C ASN A 84 -8.15 -8.17 0.71
N LEU A 85 -8.78 -9.04 1.51
CA LEU A 85 -9.77 -8.63 2.51
C LEU A 85 -9.19 -7.62 3.50
N LEU A 86 -8.01 -7.93 4.06
CA LEU A 86 -7.39 -7.10 5.10
C LEU A 86 -6.81 -5.81 4.51
N ILE A 87 -6.27 -5.86 3.30
CA ILE A 87 -5.85 -4.66 2.55
C ILE A 87 -7.06 -3.78 2.23
N ALA A 88 -8.16 -4.35 1.73
CA ALA A 88 -9.40 -3.61 1.49
C ALA A 88 -9.94 -2.98 2.79
N ALA A 89 -9.85 -3.68 3.92
CA ALA A 89 -10.20 -3.13 5.22
C ALA A 89 -9.29 -1.94 5.58
N LEU A 90 -7.98 -2.06 5.41
CA LEU A 90 -7.06 -0.94 5.65
C LEU A 90 -7.33 0.27 4.74
N GLU A 91 -7.66 0.03 3.48
CA GLU A 91 -7.97 1.09 2.50
C GLU A 91 -9.29 1.80 2.76
N GLU A 92 -10.32 1.06 3.18
CA GLU A 92 -11.70 1.57 3.26
C GLU A 92 -12.14 1.93 4.69
N TRP A 93 -11.51 1.38 5.73
CA TRP A 93 -11.92 1.62 7.11
C TRP A 93 -11.33 2.93 7.65
N PRO A 94 -12.05 3.62 8.56
CA PRO A 94 -11.53 4.82 9.22
C PRO A 94 -10.29 4.50 10.07
N GLU A 95 -9.38 5.47 10.20
CA GLU A 95 -8.08 5.27 10.90
C GLU A 95 -8.18 4.64 12.31
N PRO A 96 -9.15 5.03 13.18
CA PRO A 96 -9.30 4.38 14.48
C PRO A 96 -9.65 2.89 14.38
N GLU A 97 -10.35 2.49 13.32
CA GLU A 97 -10.80 1.11 13.09
C GLU A 97 -9.81 0.29 12.26
N SER A 98 -8.87 0.93 11.56
CA SER A 98 -7.82 0.23 10.80
C SER A 98 -6.64 -0.21 11.67
N SER A 99 -6.41 0.43 12.82
CA SER A 99 -5.33 0.04 13.76
C SER A 99 -5.45 -1.42 14.27
N PRO A 100 -6.63 -1.93 14.66
CA PRO A 100 -6.83 -3.35 14.97
C PRO A 100 -6.48 -4.32 13.83
N ILE A 101 -6.54 -3.88 12.56
CA ILE A 101 -6.21 -4.70 11.39
C ILE A 101 -4.71 -4.94 11.28
N PHE A 102 -3.87 -3.94 11.60
CA PHE A 102 -2.43 -4.13 11.68
C PHE A 102 -2.03 -5.17 12.73
N ALA A 103 -2.68 -5.11 13.90
CA ALA A 103 -2.47 -6.11 14.95
C ALA A 103 -2.87 -7.51 14.46
N LEU A 104 -3.99 -7.61 13.72
CA LEU A 104 -4.50 -8.86 13.20
C LEU A 104 -3.56 -9.47 12.13
N LEU A 105 -3.07 -8.64 11.20
CA LEU A 105 -2.07 -9.04 10.20
C LEU A 105 -0.80 -9.58 10.88
N LYS A 106 -0.33 -8.90 11.93
CA LYS A 106 0.83 -9.35 12.70
C LYS A 106 0.57 -10.66 13.44
N GLU A 107 -0.62 -10.86 13.99
CA GLU A 107 -0.98 -12.13 14.64
C GLU A 107 -1.01 -13.27 13.62
N MET A 108 -1.55 -13.02 12.41
CA MET A 108 -1.59 -14.00 11.33
C MET A 108 -0.18 -14.45 10.87
N GLU A 109 0.82 -13.57 10.89
CA GLU A 109 2.22 -13.95 10.62
C GLU A 109 2.82 -14.90 11.67
N ASN A 110 2.28 -14.87 12.89
CA ASN A 110 2.78 -15.70 14.00
C ASN A 110 2.07 -17.05 14.12
N ILE A 111 1.04 -17.32 13.30
CA ILE A 111 0.34 -18.61 13.32
C ILE A 111 1.35 -19.71 12.92
N PRO A 112 1.57 -20.73 13.78
CA PRO A 112 2.48 -21.83 13.46
C PRO A 112 2.02 -22.51 12.18
N GLU A 113 2.88 -22.56 11.16
CA GLU A 113 2.56 -23.28 9.93
C GLU A 113 2.24 -24.75 10.23
N PRO A 114 1.12 -25.23 9.69
CA PRO A 114 1.25 -26.21 8.64
C PRO A 114 0.63 -25.65 7.36
N ALA A 115 1.45 -25.51 6.32
CA ALA A 115 1.06 -25.21 4.94
C ALA A 115 0.85 -23.74 4.53
N ILE A 116 1.91 -22.93 4.57
CA ILE A 116 2.08 -21.87 3.56
C ILE A 116 3.42 -22.11 2.86
N ARG A 117 3.33 -22.77 1.71
CA ARG A 117 4.48 -23.07 0.83
C ARG A 117 5.11 -21.76 0.32
N GLU A 118 6.45 -21.70 0.29
CA GLU A 118 7.29 -20.54 -0.10
C GLU A 118 6.84 -19.85 -1.40
N GLU A 119 6.24 -20.63 -2.30
CA GLU A 119 5.70 -20.25 -3.60
C GLU A 119 4.56 -19.20 -3.51
N ALA A 120 3.95 -18.99 -2.34
CA ALA A 120 2.85 -18.04 -2.12
C ALA A 120 3.33 -16.63 -1.71
N LYS A 121 4.64 -16.31 -1.79
CA LYS A 121 5.21 -15.02 -1.32
C LYS A 121 5.28 -13.92 -2.37
N HIS A 122 4.94 -14.21 -3.63
CA HIS A 122 5.08 -13.25 -4.73
C HIS A 122 3.82 -13.22 -5.58
N SER A 123 2.97 -12.20 -5.39
CA SER A 123 2.04 -11.75 -6.42
C SER A 123 1.36 -10.44 -6.00
N VAL A 124 1.94 -9.31 -6.40
CA VAL A 124 1.16 -8.11 -6.73
C VAL A 124 1.75 -7.57 -8.03
N THR A 125 1.08 -7.81 -9.15
CA THR A 125 1.45 -7.18 -10.42
C THR A 125 0.77 -5.82 -10.49
N SER A 126 1.53 -4.74 -10.57
CA SER A 126 0.97 -3.41 -10.83
C SER A 126 1.40 -2.95 -12.22
N ASP A 127 0.43 -2.83 -13.13
CA ASP A 127 0.56 -1.82 -14.17
C ASP A 127 0.39 -0.44 -13.52
N PRO A 128 1.12 0.59 -13.97
CA PRO A 128 0.97 1.93 -13.45
C PRO A 128 -0.45 2.45 -13.70
N PHE A 129 -1.29 2.52 -12.66
CA PHE A 129 -2.71 2.91 -12.73
C PHE A 129 -2.92 4.35 -13.28
N TRP A 130 -1.87 5.15 -13.34
CA TRP A 130 -1.89 6.59 -13.60
C TRP A 130 -1.79 6.99 -15.07
N LYS A 131 -1.88 6.05 -16.03
CA LYS A 131 -1.86 6.40 -17.46
C LYS A 131 -3.11 7.18 -17.90
N GLU A 132 -4.19 7.16 -17.13
CA GLU A 132 -5.48 7.76 -17.49
C GLU A 132 -6.15 8.43 -16.28
N LEU A 133 -5.46 9.39 -15.63
CA LEU A 133 -6.13 10.15 -14.57
C LEU A 133 -7.24 11.03 -15.16
N PRO A 134 -8.43 11.05 -14.54
CA PRO A 134 -9.55 11.86 -14.98
C PRO A 134 -9.27 13.36 -14.77
N ASP A 135 -9.77 14.19 -15.68
CA ASP A 135 -9.75 15.66 -15.56
C ASP A 135 -10.79 16.19 -14.56
N ASP A 136 -11.73 15.33 -14.12
CA ASP A 136 -12.73 15.65 -13.10
C ASP A 136 -12.03 15.95 -11.76
N THR A 137 -12.19 17.18 -11.27
CA THR A 137 -11.52 17.67 -10.07
C THR A 137 -11.93 16.95 -8.79
N ASP A 138 -13.18 16.48 -8.70
CA ASP A 138 -13.66 15.79 -7.51
C ASP A 138 -13.15 14.35 -7.49
N LEU A 139 -13.19 13.66 -8.64
CA LEU A 139 -12.63 12.31 -8.76
C LEU A 139 -11.12 12.33 -8.58
N ARG A 140 -10.41 13.32 -9.15
CA ARG A 140 -8.97 13.49 -8.96
C ARG A 140 -8.61 13.74 -7.49
N ARG A 141 -9.39 14.54 -6.76
CA ARG A 141 -9.20 14.72 -5.31
C ARG A 141 -9.40 13.41 -4.55
N GLN A 142 -10.44 12.64 -4.86
CA GLN A 142 -10.67 11.34 -4.22
C GLN A 142 -9.53 10.36 -4.49
N LEU A 143 -9.03 10.30 -5.73
CA LEU A 143 -7.87 9.49 -6.07
C LEU A 143 -6.63 9.96 -5.31
N ARG A 144 -6.40 11.27 -5.21
CA ARG A 144 -5.31 11.84 -4.40
C ARG A 144 -5.36 11.34 -2.96
N GLU A 145 -6.50 11.53 -2.29
CA GLU A 145 -6.70 11.12 -0.89
C GLU A 145 -6.51 9.60 -0.73
N LYS A 146 -7.11 8.80 -1.61
CA LYS A 146 -6.98 7.34 -1.61
C LYS A 146 -5.52 6.90 -1.71
N TYR A 147 -4.76 7.42 -2.68
CA TYR A 147 -3.40 6.93 -2.92
C TYR A 147 -2.39 7.42 -1.89
N ILE A 148 -2.58 8.60 -1.31
CA ILE A 148 -1.79 9.04 -0.16
C ILE A 148 -2.04 8.11 1.02
N HIS A 149 -3.31 7.76 1.28
CA HIS A 149 -3.67 6.81 2.33
C HIS A 149 -3.03 5.43 2.10
N ILE A 150 -3.10 4.90 0.87
CA ILE A 150 -2.42 3.64 0.50
C ILE A 150 -0.91 3.73 0.77
N ALA A 151 -0.22 4.78 0.32
CA ALA A 151 1.21 4.94 0.58
C ALA A 151 1.53 5.01 2.09
N ALA A 152 0.67 5.65 2.89
CA ALA A 152 0.82 5.68 4.34
C ALA A 152 0.66 4.28 4.98
N LEU A 153 -0.23 3.44 4.45
CA LEU A 153 -0.40 2.06 4.87
C LEU A 153 0.79 1.18 4.47
N GLU A 154 1.23 1.25 3.21
CA GLU A 154 2.37 0.48 2.70
C GLU A 154 3.64 0.76 3.51
N THR A 155 3.92 2.04 3.78
CA THR A 155 5.08 2.43 4.57
C THR A 155 5.01 1.93 6.00
N ARG A 156 3.80 1.85 6.58
CA ARG A 156 3.56 1.25 7.90
C ARG A 156 3.82 -0.25 7.89
N LEU A 157 3.33 -0.96 6.87
CA LEU A 157 3.56 -2.39 6.70
C LEU A 157 5.07 -2.70 6.62
N VAL A 158 5.81 -1.93 5.82
CA VAL A 158 7.27 -2.09 5.69
C VAL A 158 8.01 -1.79 7.00
N ASP A 159 7.65 -0.71 7.70
CA ASP A 159 8.25 -0.32 8.97
C ASP A 159 8.03 -1.36 10.08
N GLU A 160 6.81 -1.90 10.15
CA GLU A 160 6.42 -2.94 11.11
C GLU A 160 6.83 -4.35 10.67
N LYS A 161 7.39 -4.50 9.45
CA LYS A 161 7.80 -5.75 8.82
C LYS A 161 6.65 -6.75 8.66
N ILE A 162 5.49 -6.25 8.25
CA ILE A 162 4.26 -7.01 8.06
C ILE A 162 4.04 -7.23 6.56
N GLY A 163 3.87 -8.48 6.17
CA GLY A 163 3.45 -8.88 4.83
C GLY A 163 4.55 -8.92 3.78
N PRO A 164 4.17 -9.09 2.51
CA PRO A 164 5.11 -9.22 1.40
C PRO A 164 5.63 -7.86 0.89
N ILE A 165 5.09 -6.74 1.37
CA ILE A 165 5.54 -5.41 0.95
C ILE A 165 6.91 -5.17 1.57
N SER A 166 7.87 -4.90 0.70
CA SER A 166 9.26 -4.68 1.06
C SER A 166 9.70 -3.28 0.66
N LEU A 167 10.92 -2.89 1.04
CA LEU A 167 11.46 -1.56 0.76
C LEU A 167 11.68 -1.32 -0.75
N ASP A 168 11.81 -2.39 -1.53
CA ASP A 168 11.92 -2.34 -2.99
C ASP A 168 10.73 -1.62 -3.65
N TRP A 169 9.50 -1.84 -3.16
CA TRP A 169 8.31 -1.08 -3.58
C TRP A 169 8.46 0.42 -3.34
N GLY A 170 9.01 0.79 -2.18
CA GLY A 170 9.31 2.17 -1.86
C GLY A 170 10.34 2.77 -2.82
N TYR A 171 11.40 2.02 -3.15
CA TYR A 171 12.39 2.46 -4.13
C TYR A 171 11.80 2.61 -5.53
N GLU A 172 10.91 1.71 -5.96
CA GLU A 172 10.18 1.86 -7.22
C GLU A 172 9.36 3.15 -7.22
N CYS A 173 8.55 3.39 -6.20
CA CYS A 173 7.77 4.61 -6.07
C CYS A 173 8.69 5.85 -6.17
N LEU A 174 9.75 5.91 -5.37
CA LEU A 174 10.66 7.06 -5.32
C LEU A 174 11.40 7.30 -6.64
N THR A 175 11.85 6.25 -7.31
CA THR A 175 12.51 6.37 -8.62
C THR A 175 11.53 6.82 -9.70
N ASP A 176 10.30 6.30 -9.69
CA ASP A 176 9.25 6.70 -10.63
C ASP A 176 8.90 8.18 -10.50
N VAL A 177 8.83 8.70 -9.27
CA VAL A 177 8.48 10.11 -9.02
C VAL A 177 9.65 11.05 -9.26
N PHE A 178 10.83 10.75 -8.70
CA PHE A 178 11.91 11.73 -8.67
C PHE A 178 12.85 11.66 -9.87
N GLU A 179 12.94 10.51 -10.54
CA GLU A 179 13.89 10.32 -11.65
C GLU A 179 13.24 10.35 -13.03
N ARG A 180 11.92 10.10 -13.14
CA ARG A 180 11.17 10.22 -14.39
C ARG A 180 10.72 11.66 -14.65
N ARG A 181 10.39 11.97 -15.91
CA ARG A 181 9.99 13.32 -16.36
C ARG A 181 8.52 13.64 -16.09
N GLU A 182 7.68 12.61 -15.93
CA GLU A 182 6.22 12.69 -16.05
C GLU A 182 5.52 12.46 -14.71
N ALA A 183 6.17 12.83 -13.60
CA ALA A 183 5.56 12.68 -12.29
C ALA A 183 4.34 13.59 -12.14
N ILE A 184 3.24 13.04 -11.63
CA ILE A 184 1.99 13.73 -11.37
C ILE A 184 2.07 14.37 -9.98
N PRO A 185 2.35 15.68 -9.87
CA PRO A 185 2.84 16.25 -8.62
C PRO A 185 1.85 16.12 -7.46
N ASP A 186 0.57 16.38 -7.71
CA ASP A 186 -0.49 16.40 -6.71
C ASP A 186 -0.93 15.01 -6.22
N ILE A 187 -0.36 13.92 -6.74
CA ILE A 187 -0.63 12.56 -6.25
C ILE A 187 0.68 11.85 -5.96
N GLN A 188 1.52 11.68 -6.97
CA GLN A 188 2.72 10.85 -6.87
C GLN A 188 3.77 11.44 -5.94
N VAL A 189 3.98 12.77 -5.96
CA VAL A 189 4.93 13.40 -5.02
C VAL A 189 4.44 13.27 -3.58
N LEU A 190 3.13 13.32 -3.35
CA LEU A 190 2.55 13.15 -2.02
C LEU A 190 2.69 11.69 -1.54
N MET A 191 2.45 10.70 -2.41
CA MET A 191 2.74 9.29 -2.10
C MET A 191 4.22 9.07 -1.77
N ALA A 192 5.13 9.57 -2.61
CA ALA A 192 6.58 9.48 -2.37
C ALA A 192 6.99 10.18 -1.06
N ALA A 193 6.31 11.25 -0.69
CA ALA A 193 6.52 11.92 0.58
C ALA A 193 6.12 11.04 1.78
N GLU A 194 5.05 10.23 1.69
CA GLU A 194 4.71 9.26 2.75
C GLU A 194 5.85 8.27 3.00
N TRP A 195 6.47 7.75 1.93
CA TRP A 195 7.64 6.87 2.01
C TRP A 195 8.82 7.53 2.71
N LEU A 196 9.17 8.75 2.30
CA LEU A 196 10.28 9.48 2.90
C LEU A 196 9.98 9.94 4.32
N LYS A 197 8.73 10.30 4.64
CA LYS A 197 8.31 10.72 5.97
C LYS A 197 8.54 9.64 7.01
N ARG A 198 8.14 8.40 6.71
CA ARG A 198 8.22 7.29 7.66
C ARG A 198 9.54 6.54 7.61
N LEU A 199 10.07 6.30 6.41
CA LEU A 199 11.20 5.40 6.19
C LEU A 199 12.51 6.12 5.83
N ALA A 200 12.59 7.46 5.98
CA ALA A 200 13.78 8.26 5.68
C ALA A 200 15.08 7.64 6.20
N ARG A 201 15.12 7.25 7.48
CA ARG A 201 16.31 6.67 8.09
C ARG A 201 16.74 5.36 7.44
N ARG A 202 15.80 4.45 7.23
CA ARG A 202 16.09 3.14 6.59
C ARG A 202 16.56 3.30 5.14
N ILE A 203 15.95 4.22 4.40
CA ILE A 203 16.33 4.55 3.03
C ILE A 203 17.74 5.18 3.01
N PHE A 204 18.03 6.10 3.92
CA PHE A 204 19.34 6.73 4.03
C PHE A 204 20.43 5.72 4.43
N ASP A 205 20.14 4.80 5.35
CA ASP A 205 21.05 3.69 5.68
C ASP A 205 21.35 2.82 4.44
N GLY A 206 20.36 2.60 3.56
CA GLY A 206 20.54 1.95 2.26
C GLY A 206 21.48 2.75 1.35
N ALA A 207 21.34 4.08 1.34
CA ALA A 207 22.20 4.99 0.60
C ALA A 207 23.67 4.96 1.06
N LEU A 208 23.90 4.85 2.37
CA LEU A 208 25.24 4.71 2.96
C LEU A 208 25.89 3.36 2.62
N LYS A 209 25.08 2.31 2.54
CA LYS A 209 25.52 0.93 2.23
C LYS A 209 25.59 0.63 0.73
N GLN A 210 25.18 1.56 -0.13
CA GLN A 210 25.03 1.34 -1.56
C GLN A 210 24.13 0.14 -1.87
N GLU A 211 22.98 0.09 -1.22
CA GLU A 211 22.02 -1.00 -1.35
C GLU A 211 21.57 -1.17 -2.81
N GLU A 212 21.82 -2.36 -3.36
CA GLU A 212 21.36 -2.73 -4.69
C GLU A 212 19.97 -3.33 -4.62
N ASP A 213 19.13 -2.97 -5.58
CA ASP A 213 17.79 -3.53 -5.71
C ASP A 213 17.29 -3.42 -7.16
N TRP A 214 16.27 -4.20 -7.51
CA TRP A 214 15.72 -4.25 -8.87
C TRP A 214 15.16 -2.91 -9.36
N PRO A 215 14.55 -2.02 -8.55
CA PRO A 215 14.02 -0.75 -9.04
C PRO A 215 15.10 0.16 -9.61
N PHE A 216 16.35 -0.03 -9.18
CA PHE A 216 17.52 0.73 -9.63
C PHE A 216 18.17 0.14 -10.90
N LYS A 217 17.84 -1.11 -11.24
CA LYS A 217 18.38 -1.85 -12.38
C LYS A 217 17.47 -1.78 -13.62
N ARG A 218 16.50 -0.85 -13.62
CA ARG A 218 15.55 -0.65 -14.71
C ARG A 218 16.22 0.11 -15.86
N ASP A 219 17.02 -0.60 -16.65
CA ASP A 219 17.80 -0.05 -17.77
C ASP A 219 16.93 0.72 -18.78
N TYR A 220 15.65 0.35 -18.91
CA TYR A 220 14.70 1.01 -19.82
C TYR A 220 14.20 2.38 -19.34
N LEU A 221 14.42 2.73 -18.07
CA LEU A 221 13.92 3.99 -17.50
C LEU A 221 14.89 5.17 -17.61
N ASN A 222 16.12 4.95 -18.11
CA ASN A 222 17.17 5.99 -18.16
C ASN A 222 17.28 6.76 -16.83
N LEU A 223 17.36 6.02 -15.72
CA LEU A 223 17.46 6.59 -14.39
C LEU A 223 18.65 7.55 -14.31
N ARG A 224 18.45 8.69 -13.65
CA ARG A 224 19.32 9.86 -13.85
C ARG A 224 20.55 9.82 -12.97
N LYS A 225 20.47 9.19 -11.80
CA LYS A 225 21.47 9.31 -10.72
C LYS A 225 21.70 7.97 -10.03
N GLY A 226 22.94 7.69 -9.59
CA GLY A 226 23.25 6.56 -8.71
C GLY A 226 23.42 5.17 -9.34
N GLY A 227 23.26 5.01 -10.65
CA GLY A 227 23.43 3.71 -11.32
C GLY A 227 22.47 2.64 -10.75
N ASN A 228 23.00 1.46 -10.44
CA ASN A 228 22.20 0.29 -10.04
C ASN A 228 21.98 0.16 -8.52
N ALA A 229 22.27 1.20 -7.74
CA ALA A 229 22.23 1.15 -6.28
C ALA A 229 21.70 2.45 -5.64
N MET A 230 21.10 2.36 -4.46
CA MET A 230 20.76 3.51 -3.64
C MET A 230 22.04 4.21 -3.17
N THR A 231 22.23 5.49 -3.48
CA THR A 231 23.44 6.24 -3.08
C THR A 231 23.10 7.55 -2.38
N VAL A 232 24.08 8.10 -1.65
CA VAL A 232 23.95 9.44 -1.06
C VAL A 232 23.69 10.50 -2.15
N GLU A 233 24.26 10.36 -3.34
CA GLU A 233 23.96 11.26 -4.46
C GLU A 233 22.49 11.18 -4.87
N ARG A 234 21.94 9.96 -5.02
CA ARG A 234 20.53 9.74 -5.35
C ARG A 234 19.61 10.27 -4.25
N TRP A 235 19.95 10.04 -2.98
CA TRP A 235 19.23 10.61 -1.84
C TRP A 235 19.17 12.14 -1.89
N GLN A 236 20.31 12.82 -2.08
CA GLN A 236 20.37 14.28 -2.18
C GLN A 236 19.60 14.78 -3.41
N TYR A 237 19.65 14.04 -4.52
CA TYR A 237 18.86 14.34 -5.70
C TYR A 237 17.36 14.31 -5.40
N TRP A 238 16.84 13.24 -4.78
CA TRP A 238 15.43 13.13 -4.41
C TRP A 238 14.99 14.25 -3.47
N LYS A 239 15.81 14.56 -2.45
CA LYS A 239 15.57 15.68 -1.54
C LYS A 239 15.42 17.01 -2.29
N SER A 240 16.36 17.31 -3.18
CA SER A 240 16.34 18.56 -3.97
C SER A 240 15.12 18.66 -4.89
N ARG A 241 14.61 17.53 -5.39
CA ARG A 241 13.39 17.45 -6.20
C ARG A 241 12.16 17.73 -5.34
N LEU A 242 12.10 17.14 -4.15
CA LEU A 242 11.01 17.36 -3.21
C LEU A 242 10.92 18.84 -2.78
N GLU A 243 12.06 19.45 -2.44
CA GLU A 243 12.14 20.89 -2.15
C GLU A 243 11.74 21.76 -3.35
N LYS A 244 12.02 21.31 -4.58
CA LYS A 244 11.61 22.00 -5.79
C LYS A 244 10.08 22.03 -5.90
N TYR A 245 9.39 20.91 -5.66
CA TYR A 245 7.92 20.86 -5.67
C TYR A 245 7.29 21.80 -4.63
N VAL A 246 7.89 21.92 -3.44
CA VAL A 246 7.47 22.91 -2.43
C VAL A 246 7.58 24.33 -2.98
N ARG A 247 8.72 24.68 -3.59
CA ARG A 247 8.92 26.02 -4.18
C ARG A 247 7.97 26.32 -5.34
N GLU A 248 7.58 25.31 -6.11
CA GLU A 248 6.65 25.43 -7.23
C GLU A 248 5.17 25.44 -6.80
N GLY A 249 4.88 25.40 -5.50
CA GLY A 249 3.54 25.62 -4.95
C GLY A 249 2.66 24.38 -4.94
N LEU A 250 3.23 23.18 -4.79
CA LEU A 250 2.46 21.96 -4.57
C LEU A 250 1.56 22.12 -3.32
N PRO A 251 0.21 22.07 -3.45
CA PRO A 251 -0.71 22.25 -2.33
C PRO A 251 -0.60 21.11 -1.31
N GLU A 252 -1.05 21.35 -0.07
CA GLU A 252 -1.15 20.34 1.02
C GLU A 252 0.23 19.80 1.48
N SER A 253 1.08 20.75 1.90
CA SER A 253 2.53 20.61 2.15
C SER A 253 2.96 19.84 3.39
N ASP A 254 2.05 19.30 4.20
CA ASP A 254 2.44 18.77 5.51
C ASP A 254 3.25 17.47 5.37
N SER A 255 2.79 16.50 4.59
CA SER A 255 3.55 15.27 4.33
C SER A 255 4.88 15.55 3.65
N VAL A 256 4.93 16.51 2.72
CA VAL A 256 6.15 16.90 2.02
C VAL A 256 7.14 17.60 2.95
N ALA A 257 6.67 18.53 3.78
CA ALA A 257 7.50 19.21 4.78
C ALA A 257 8.01 18.24 5.83
N MET A 258 7.16 17.33 6.32
CA MET A 258 7.54 16.27 7.25
C MET A 258 8.55 15.31 6.62
N ALA A 259 8.40 14.96 5.34
CA ALA A 259 9.38 14.17 4.60
C ALA A 259 10.74 14.88 4.53
N ILE A 260 10.78 16.15 4.13
CA ILE A 260 12.03 16.94 4.11
C ILE A 260 12.65 17.00 5.50
N GLN A 261 11.86 17.22 6.55
CA GLN A 261 12.33 17.19 7.93
C GLN A 261 12.91 15.83 8.31
N ALA A 262 12.22 14.73 8.01
CA ALA A 262 12.68 13.37 8.28
C ALA A 262 13.98 13.06 7.55
N MET A 263 14.10 13.50 6.29
CA MET A 263 15.35 13.38 5.53
C MET A 263 16.50 14.16 6.18
N ASN A 264 16.26 15.40 6.63
CA ASN A 264 17.26 16.20 7.34
C ASN A 264 17.69 15.57 8.68
N VAL A 265 16.76 14.93 9.40
CA VAL A 265 17.07 14.23 10.66
C VAL A 265 17.94 13.00 10.37
N ALA A 266 17.57 12.18 9.38
CA ALA A 266 18.34 10.99 8.99
C ALA A 266 19.79 11.31 8.62
N GLU A 267 20.03 12.44 7.94
CA GLU A 267 21.39 12.91 7.61
C GLU A 267 22.19 13.32 8.85
N LYS A 268 21.54 13.99 9.82
CA LYS A 268 22.22 14.52 11.02
C LYS A 268 22.59 13.43 12.02
N GLU A 269 21.79 12.39 12.15
CA GLU A 269 22.03 11.31 13.12
C GLU A 269 23.26 10.44 12.79
N GLN A 270 23.86 10.62 11.61
CA GLN A 270 25.01 9.84 11.12
C GLN A 270 26.32 10.64 11.15
N HIS A 271 26.30 11.90 11.65
CA HIS A 271 27.45 12.78 11.84
C HIS A 271 27.74 13.02 13.33
#